data_AF-A0A3S5AEZ9-F1
#
_entry.id   AF-A0A3S5AEZ9-F1
#
_cell.length_a   1.000
_cell.length_b   1.000
_cell.length_c   1.000
_cell.angle_alpha   90.00
_cell.angle_beta   90.00
_cell.angle_gamma   90.00
#
_symmetry.space_group_name_H-M   'P 1'
#
loop_
_entity.id
_entity.type
_entity.pdbx_description
1 polymer ?
#
loop_
_entity_poly.entity_id
_entity_poly.type
_entity_poly.pdbx_seq_one_letter_code
_entity_poly.pdbx_strand_id
1 'polypeptide(L)'
;MLAKAETIDLDVHAVDIVGTGGDQQNTVNISTMAALVIAGTGATVVKHGNRASTSKSGSADVLEALGIQLDMPIKSVAACARQVGITFLFAMTFHPSMRFVGPTRKMLGIPTAFNYLGPMTNPARVSSSAIGVANPQMVEKMAWVFANRGDHALIFRGMMGLMN
;
A
#
# COMPACT_ATOMS: atom_id res chain seq x y z
N MET A 1 8.33 -0.59 12.16
CA MET A 1 7.00 -0.13 11.73
C MET A 1 5.94 -1.22 11.90
N LEU A 2 6.09 -2.41 11.27
CA LEU A 2 5.16 -3.54 11.47
C LEU A 2 4.94 -3.94 12.94
N ALA A 3 6.00 -4.00 13.76
CA ALA A 3 5.88 -4.33 15.19
C ALA A 3 5.09 -3.29 16.03
N LYS A 4 4.74 -2.13 15.46
CA LYS A 4 3.93 -1.06 16.08
C LYS A 4 2.68 -0.76 15.27
N ALA A 5 2.36 -1.62 14.30
CA ALA A 5 1.13 -1.54 13.52
C ALA A 5 0.02 -2.28 14.27
N GLU A 6 -1.20 -1.81 14.10
CA GLU A 6 -2.35 -2.68 14.30
C GLU A 6 -2.33 -3.71 13.19
N THR A 7 -2.47 -5.01 13.47
CA THR A 7 -2.37 -6.06 12.45
C THR A 7 -3.69 -6.80 12.28
N ILE A 8 -3.87 -7.39 11.11
CA ILE A 8 -4.92 -8.39 10.88
C ILE A 8 -4.27 -9.70 10.46
N ASP A 9 -4.82 -10.80 10.95
CA ASP A 9 -4.40 -12.12 10.52
C ASP A 9 -5.45 -12.70 9.56
N LEU A 10 -4.95 -13.23 8.44
CA LEU A 10 -5.76 -13.87 7.42
C LEU A 10 -5.27 -15.30 7.26
N ASP A 11 -6.24 -16.22 7.19
CA ASP A 11 -6.09 -17.65 6.95
C ASP A 11 -6.07 -18.00 5.46
N VAL A 12 -6.05 -16.99 4.59
CA VAL A 12 -6.06 -17.10 3.14
C VAL A 12 -4.85 -16.41 2.53
N HIS A 13 -4.37 -16.94 1.41
CA HIS A 13 -3.33 -16.28 0.64
C HIS A 13 -3.89 -15.00 0.01
N ALA A 14 -3.20 -13.88 0.24
CA ALA A 14 -3.62 -12.57 -0.26
C ALA A 14 -2.48 -11.84 -0.96
N VAL A 15 -2.86 -10.93 -1.86
CA VAL A 15 -1.93 -10.08 -2.62
C VAL A 15 -2.17 -8.61 -2.31
N ASP A 16 -1.08 -7.82 -2.30
CA ASP A 16 -1.12 -6.36 -2.32
C ASP A 16 -0.61 -5.83 -3.66
N ILE A 17 -1.18 -4.72 -4.10
CA ILE A 17 -0.70 -3.97 -5.25
C ILE A 17 -0.62 -2.50 -4.87
N VAL A 18 0.59 -1.96 -4.81
CA VAL A 18 0.86 -0.67 -4.16
C VAL A 18 2.06 0.00 -4.80
N GLY A 19 2.11 1.33 -4.74
CA GLY A 19 3.26 2.12 -5.19
C GLY A 19 3.94 2.82 -4.02
N THR A 20 5.21 3.19 -4.18
CA THR A 20 5.89 4.07 -3.21
C THR A 20 5.33 5.50 -3.24
N GLY A 21 4.65 5.87 -4.33
CA GLY A 21 4.18 7.24 -4.59
C GLY A 21 5.34 8.21 -4.87
N GLY A 22 5.02 9.41 -5.37
CA GLY A 22 6.02 10.44 -5.67
C GLY A 22 6.67 10.34 -7.06
N ASP A 23 6.02 9.71 -8.03
CA ASP A 23 6.42 9.82 -9.45
C ASP A 23 6.06 11.18 -10.08
N GLN A 24 5.25 11.99 -9.37
CA GLN A 24 4.76 13.30 -9.79
C GLN A 24 4.00 13.30 -11.13
N GLN A 25 3.60 12.13 -11.62
CA GLN A 25 2.98 12.00 -12.95
C GLN A 25 1.47 12.21 -12.92
N ASN A 26 0.86 12.41 -11.74
CA ASN A 26 -0.57 12.62 -11.56
C ASN A 26 -1.44 11.63 -12.36
N THR A 27 -1.00 10.37 -12.44
CA THR A 27 -1.75 9.34 -13.14
C THR A 27 -3.03 9.03 -12.39
N VAL A 28 -3.98 8.40 -13.09
CA VAL A 28 -5.13 7.78 -12.43
C VAL A 28 -4.66 6.72 -11.41
N ASN A 29 -5.53 6.33 -10.48
CA ASN A 29 -5.22 5.38 -9.40
C ASN A 29 -5.16 3.93 -9.93
N ILE A 30 -4.19 3.65 -10.81
CA ILE A 30 -4.05 2.37 -11.53
C ILE A 30 -3.94 1.20 -10.55
N SER A 31 -3.15 1.32 -9.47
CA SER A 31 -3.05 0.25 -8.47
C SER A 31 -4.37 -0.02 -7.74
N THR A 32 -5.27 0.96 -7.63
CA THR A 32 -6.61 0.74 -7.05
C THR A 32 -7.51 0.04 -8.06
N MET A 33 -7.48 0.44 -9.33
CA MET A 33 -8.25 -0.23 -10.39
C MET A 33 -7.77 -1.68 -10.58
N ALA A 34 -6.46 -1.90 -10.59
CA ALA A 34 -5.87 -3.24 -10.67
C ALA A 34 -6.25 -4.11 -9.48
N ALA A 35 -6.29 -3.56 -8.26
CA ALA A 35 -6.77 -4.29 -7.08
C ALA A 35 -8.21 -4.81 -7.26
N LEU A 36 -9.11 -3.99 -7.82
CA LEU A 36 -10.49 -4.40 -8.12
C LEU A 36 -10.54 -5.50 -9.19
N VAL A 37 -9.74 -5.38 -10.25
CA VAL A 37 -9.65 -6.40 -11.29
C VAL A 37 -9.13 -7.74 -10.74
N ILE A 38 -8.07 -7.71 -9.92
CA ILE A 38 -7.49 -8.90 -9.28
C ILE A 38 -8.52 -9.55 -8.35
N ALA A 39 -9.26 -8.78 -7.55
CA ALA A 39 -10.34 -9.32 -6.73
C ALA A 39 -11.43 -10.00 -7.58
N GLY A 40 -11.74 -9.42 -8.76
CA GLY A 40 -12.65 -10.01 -9.74
C GLY A 40 -12.20 -11.36 -10.31
N THR A 41 -10.92 -11.73 -10.21
CA THR A 41 -10.44 -13.07 -10.60
C THR A 41 -10.61 -14.11 -9.49
N GLY A 42 -11.18 -13.74 -8.34
CA GLY A 42 -11.33 -14.59 -7.16
C GLY A 42 -10.10 -14.64 -6.25
N ALA A 43 -9.04 -13.89 -6.54
CA ALA A 43 -7.90 -13.76 -5.63
C ALA A 43 -8.23 -12.82 -4.47
N THR A 44 -7.77 -13.14 -3.26
CA THR A 44 -7.95 -12.22 -2.13
C THR A 44 -6.98 -11.04 -2.22
N VAL A 45 -7.51 -9.82 -2.19
CA VAL A 45 -6.70 -8.59 -2.24
C VAL A 45 -6.73 -7.87 -0.91
N VAL A 46 -5.55 -7.58 -0.35
CA VAL A 46 -5.42 -6.80 0.88
C VAL A 46 -4.57 -5.59 0.57
N LYS A 47 -5.22 -4.55 0.06
CA LYS A 47 -4.54 -3.37 -0.43
C LYS A 47 -4.14 -2.48 0.73
N HIS A 48 -2.85 -2.16 0.86
CA HIS A 48 -2.40 -1.12 1.78
C HIS A 48 -2.31 0.22 1.05
N GLY A 49 -2.78 1.30 1.68
CA GLY A 49 -2.71 2.61 1.05
C GLY A 49 -3.03 3.78 1.96
N ASN A 50 -2.92 4.97 1.38
CA ASN A 50 -3.10 6.22 2.11
C ASN A 50 -3.73 7.29 1.21
N ARG A 51 -4.06 8.43 1.81
CA ARG A 51 -4.39 9.66 1.07
C ARG A 51 -3.18 10.18 0.31
N ALA A 52 -3.43 11.00 -0.71
CA ALA A 52 -2.37 11.66 -1.45
C ALA A 52 -1.44 12.45 -0.52
N SER A 53 -0.13 12.35 -0.77
CA SER A 53 0.89 13.21 -0.14
C SER A 53 1.45 14.25 -1.12
N THR A 54 1.46 13.95 -2.42
CA THR A 54 2.05 14.79 -3.49
C THR A 54 1.24 14.77 -4.79
N SER A 55 0.32 13.82 -4.99
CA SER A 55 -0.58 13.75 -6.14
C SER A 55 -1.91 14.48 -5.89
N LYS A 56 -2.73 14.62 -6.93
CA LYS A 56 -4.11 15.14 -6.80
C LYS A 56 -5.04 14.23 -5.99
N SER A 57 -4.86 12.92 -6.04
CA SER A 57 -5.62 11.95 -5.24
C SER A 57 -4.81 10.67 -5.00
N GLY A 58 -4.99 10.06 -3.82
CA GLY A 58 -4.43 8.77 -3.45
C GLY A 58 -5.49 7.67 -3.47
N SER A 59 -5.08 6.45 -3.15
CA SER A 59 -6.00 5.29 -3.17
C SER A 59 -7.15 5.45 -2.18
N ALA A 60 -6.88 6.02 -1.00
CA ALA A 60 -7.90 6.28 -0.01
C ALA A 60 -8.92 7.31 -0.50
N ASP A 61 -8.46 8.40 -1.14
CA ASP A 61 -9.34 9.47 -1.63
C ASP A 61 -10.29 8.95 -2.74
N VAL A 62 -9.80 8.07 -3.62
CA VAL A 62 -10.64 7.43 -4.64
C VAL A 62 -11.65 6.46 -4.04
N LEU A 63 -11.23 5.61 -3.10
CA LEU A 63 -12.12 4.66 -2.46
C LEU A 63 -13.22 5.37 -1.66
N GLU A 64 -12.88 6.44 -0.94
CA GLU A 64 -13.87 7.27 -0.23
C GLU A 64 -14.86 7.93 -1.20
N ALA A 65 -14.39 8.46 -2.34
CA ALA A 65 -15.27 9.02 -3.37
C ALA A 65 -16.20 7.97 -4.01
N LEU A 66 -15.82 6.69 -3.99
CA LEU A 66 -16.66 5.55 -4.40
C LEU A 66 -17.60 5.06 -3.29
N GLY A 67 -17.64 5.74 -2.14
CA GLY A 67 -18.51 5.41 -1.01
C GLY A 67 -17.96 4.34 -0.06
N ILE A 68 -16.68 3.98 -0.17
CA ILE A 68 -16.05 3.03 0.75
C ILE A 68 -15.74 3.72 2.08
N GLN A 69 -16.20 3.12 3.17
CA GLN A 69 -15.90 3.57 4.51
C GLN A 69 -14.45 3.25 4.89
N LEU A 70 -13.63 4.28 5.13
CA LEU A 70 -12.20 4.12 5.46
C LEU A 70 -11.91 3.93 6.96
N ASP A 71 -12.87 4.29 7.81
CA ASP A 71 -12.75 4.27 9.28
C ASP A 71 -13.43 3.05 9.91
N MET A 72 -13.65 1.99 9.13
CA MET A 72 -14.22 0.74 9.66
C MET A 72 -13.35 0.18 10.80
N PRO A 73 -13.97 -0.44 11.83
CA PRO A 73 -13.22 -1.17 12.85
C PRO A 73 -12.31 -2.23 12.23
N ILE A 74 -11.11 -2.42 12.78
CA ILE A 74 -10.10 -3.37 12.25
C ILE A 74 -10.68 -4.79 12.10
N LYS A 75 -11.52 -5.24 13.04
CA LYS A 75 -12.21 -6.54 12.95
C LYS A 75 -13.11 -6.64 11.70
N SER A 76 -13.81 -5.56 11.35
CA SER A 76 -14.65 -5.48 10.15
C SER A 76 -13.81 -5.46 8.87
N VAL A 77 -12.64 -4.80 8.89
CA VAL A 77 -11.69 -4.79 7.77
C VAL A 77 -11.19 -6.21 7.46
N ALA A 78 -10.86 -7.00 8.48
CA ALA A 78 -10.47 -8.40 8.33
C ALA A 78 -11.64 -9.28 7.83
N ALA A 79 -12.85 -9.08 8.36
CA ALA A 79 -14.05 -9.79 7.90
C ALA A 79 -14.35 -9.49 6.42
N CYS A 80 -14.20 -8.24 5.99
CA CYS A 80 -14.39 -7.81 4.60
C CYS A 80 -13.46 -8.58 3.64
N ALA A 81 -12.20 -8.76 4.01
CA ALA A 81 -11.25 -9.55 3.21
C ALA A 81 -11.74 -10.98 2.97
N ARG A 82 -12.28 -11.64 4.00
CA ARG A 82 -12.79 -13.03 3.91
C ARG A 82 -14.11 -13.14 3.15
N GLN A 83 -15.02 -12.18 3.34
CA GLN A 83 -16.38 -12.25 2.79
C GLN A 83 -16.46 -11.74 1.36
N VAL A 84 -15.74 -10.67 1.04
CA VAL A 84 -15.80 -9.97 -0.25
C VAL A 84 -14.64 -10.38 -1.15
N GLY A 85 -13.53 -10.87 -0.58
CA GLY A 85 -12.30 -11.16 -1.32
C GLY A 85 -11.42 -9.92 -1.55
N ILE A 86 -11.80 -8.76 -1.01
CA ILE A 86 -10.96 -7.55 -1.05
C ILE A 86 -11.16 -6.71 0.21
N THR A 87 -10.08 -6.13 0.72
CA THR A 87 -10.12 -5.12 1.78
C THR A 87 -9.08 -4.03 1.57
N PHE A 88 -9.25 -2.91 2.27
CA PHE A 88 -8.33 -1.78 2.25
C PHE A 88 -7.82 -1.47 3.64
N LEU A 89 -6.49 -1.49 3.80
CA LEU A 89 -5.82 -1.13 5.05
C LEU A 89 -5.42 0.34 4.96
N PHE A 90 -6.18 1.22 5.62
CA PHE A 90 -5.88 2.63 5.62
C PHE A 90 -4.68 2.94 6.54
N ALA A 91 -3.56 3.41 5.98
CA ALA A 91 -2.30 3.54 6.70
C ALA A 91 -2.39 4.41 7.97
N MET A 92 -3.24 5.43 8.00
CA MET A 92 -3.43 6.27 9.21
C MET A 92 -4.07 5.49 10.36
N THR A 93 -4.98 4.56 10.06
CA THR A 93 -5.63 3.67 11.03
C THR A 93 -4.66 2.60 11.51
N PHE A 94 -3.93 1.97 10.58
CA PHE A 94 -3.12 0.79 10.88
C PHE A 94 -1.70 1.11 11.38
N HIS A 95 -1.22 2.34 11.19
CA HIS A 95 0.08 2.78 11.70
C HIS A 95 -0.05 4.05 12.57
N PRO A 96 -0.77 3.99 13.72
CA PRO A 96 -1.06 5.18 14.52
C PRO A 96 0.21 5.88 15.03
N SER A 97 1.29 5.11 15.25
CA SER A 97 2.60 5.64 15.65
C SER A 97 3.22 6.58 14.60
N MET A 98 2.78 6.54 13.34
CA MET A 98 3.27 7.45 12.30
C MET A 98 2.90 8.92 12.56
N ARG A 99 1.94 9.19 13.44
CA ARG A 99 1.60 10.55 13.90
C ARG A 99 2.79 11.28 14.53
N PHE A 100 3.73 10.55 15.14
CA PHE A 100 4.91 11.14 15.77
C PHE A 100 5.98 11.54 14.75
N VAL A 101 5.98 10.94 13.55
CA VAL A 101 6.96 11.21 12.49
C VAL A 101 6.39 12.13 11.41
N GLY A 102 5.06 12.16 11.25
CA GLY A 102 4.35 12.97 10.25
C GLY A 102 4.76 14.45 10.22
N PRO A 103 4.75 15.18 11.36
CA PRO A 103 5.15 16.58 11.41
C PRO A 103 6.59 16.81 10.93
N THR A 104 7.54 16.01 11.41
CA THR A 104 8.95 16.10 11.00
C THR A 104 9.13 15.84 9.51
N ARG A 105 8.45 14.83 8.96
CA ARG A 105 8.48 14.56 7.52
C ARG A 105 7.94 15.73 6.71
N LYS A 106 6.87 16.36 7.18
CA LYS A 106 6.28 17.53 6.52
C LYS A 106 7.24 18.72 6.55
N MET A 107 7.92 18.97 7.67
CA MET A 107 8.91 20.05 7.80
C MET A 107 10.14 19.81 6.90
N LEU A 108 10.60 18.57 6.79
CA LEU A 108 11.74 18.23 5.93
C LEU A 108 11.45 18.47 4.45
N GLY A 109 10.22 18.21 3.99
CA GLY A 109 9.79 18.47 2.61
C GLY A 109 10.51 17.66 1.53
N ILE A 110 11.41 16.75 1.90
CA ILE A 110 12.20 15.90 1.01
C ILE A 110 11.87 14.41 1.17
N PRO A 111 12.04 13.59 0.13
CA PRO A 111 11.90 12.13 0.26
C PRO A 111 12.92 11.56 1.25
N THR A 112 12.45 10.63 2.09
CA THR A 112 13.29 9.91 3.07
C THR A 112 13.01 8.40 2.98
N ALA A 113 13.66 7.59 3.82
CA ALA A 113 13.38 6.16 3.92
C ALA A 113 11.88 5.86 4.12
N PHE A 114 11.14 6.74 4.82
CA PHE A 114 9.70 6.59 5.05
C PHE A 114 8.84 6.59 3.78
N ASN A 115 9.32 7.13 2.67
CA ASN A 115 8.61 7.09 1.39
C ASN A 115 8.56 5.68 0.80
N TYR A 116 9.51 4.81 1.17
CA TYR A 116 9.61 3.45 0.65
C TYR A 116 9.01 2.42 1.62
N LEU A 117 8.79 2.80 2.89
CA LEU A 117 8.27 1.87 3.90
C LEU A 117 6.82 1.44 3.65
N GLY A 118 5.98 2.28 3.03
CA GLY A 118 4.55 1.99 2.85
C GLY A 118 4.27 0.61 2.24
N PRO A 119 4.84 0.28 1.07
CA PRO A 119 4.74 -1.05 0.47
C PRO A 119 5.33 -2.19 1.32
N MET A 120 6.33 -1.91 2.14
CA MET A 120 7.03 -2.93 2.95
C MET A 120 6.37 -3.20 4.31
N THR A 121 5.28 -2.50 4.63
CA THR A 121 4.65 -2.53 5.94
C THR A 121 3.17 -2.81 5.90
N ASN A 122 2.68 -3.54 4.89
CA ASN A 122 1.29 -4.01 4.86
C ASN A 122 0.95 -4.74 6.17
N PRO A 123 -0.01 -4.23 6.97
CA PRO A 123 -0.32 -4.79 8.29
C PRO A 123 -0.87 -6.22 8.30
N ALA A 124 -1.36 -6.72 7.16
CA ALA A 124 -1.74 -8.12 6.99
C ALA A 124 -0.57 -9.04 6.64
N ARG A 125 0.64 -8.49 6.45
CA ARG A 125 1.87 -9.23 6.13
C ARG A 125 1.69 -10.18 4.94
N VAL A 126 1.06 -9.67 3.88
CA VAL A 126 0.89 -10.44 2.64
C VAL A 126 2.24 -10.93 2.14
N SER A 127 2.31 -12.20 1.73
CA SER A 127 3.52 -12.79 1.17
C SER A 127 3.67 -12.53 -0.33
N SER A 128 2.61 -12.05 -0.99
CA SER A 128 2.61 -11.74 -2.43
C SER A 128 2.32 -10.27 -2.69
N SER A 129 3.16 -9.60 -3.49
CA SER A 129 2.99 -8.16 -3.77
C SER A 129 3.43 -7.76 -5.18
N ALA A 130 2.72 -6.82 -5.78
CA ALA A 130 3.16 -6.09 -6.96
C ALA A 130 3.43 -4.62 -6.58
N ILE A 131 4.68 -4.19 -6.69
CA ILE A 131 5.14 -2.92 -6.11
C ILE A 131 5.78 -2.02 -7.16
N GLY A 132 5.14 -0.87 -7.35
CA GLY A 132 5.64 0.22 -8.18
C GLY A 132 6.62 1.13 -7.44
N VAL A 133 7.76 1.44 -8.06
CA VAL A 133 8.81 2.27 -7.46
C VAL A 133 9.28 3.38 -8.40
N ALA A 134 9.14 4.67 -8.04
CA ALA A 134 9.65 5.79 -8.87
C ALA A 134 11.16 5.79 -8.97
N ASN A 135 11.81 5.62 -7.81
CA ASN A 135 13.24 5.85 -7.69
C ASN A 135 14.00 4.60 -8.16
N PRO A 136 14.74 4.65 -9.27
CA PRO A 136 15.45 3.50 -9.81
C PRO A 136 16.47 2.94 -8.79
N GLN A 137 17.07 3.79 -7.95
CA GLN A 137 18.05 3.36 -6.94
C GLN A 137 17.43 2.56 -5.79
N MET A 138 16.10 2.54 -5.69
CA MET A 138 15.37 1.82 -4.65
C MET A 138 14.77 0.51 -5.13
N VAL A 139 14.70 0.28 -6.44
CA VAL A 139 14.14 -0.96 -7.02
C VAL A 139 14.85 -2.18 -6.46
N GLU A 140 16.18 -2.24 -6.62
CA GLU A 140 16.98 -3.39 -6.16
C GLU A 140 16.97 -3.52 -4.63
N LYS A 141 17.04 -2.40 -3.90
CA LYS A 141 17.02 -2.41 -2.43
C LYS A 141 15.70 -2.94 -1.88
N MET A 142 14.58 -2.54 -2.47
CA MET A 142 13.26 -3.05 -2.08
C MET A 142 13.14 -4.54 -2.44
N ALA A 143 13.57 -4.94 -3.65
CA ALA A 143 13.59 -6.34 -4.04
C ALA A 143 14.38 -7.21 -3.05
N TRP A 144 15.56 -6.75 -2.61
CA TRP A 144 16.38 -7.42 -1.61
C TRP A 144 15.67 -7.58 -0.26
N VAL A 145 14.90 -6.57 0.19
CA VAL A 145 14.13 -6.67 1.44
C VAL A 145 13.07 -7.76 1.35
N PHE A 146 12.29 -7.81 0.26
CA PHE A 146 11.26 -8.84 0.07
C PHE A 146 11.87 -10.23 -0.10
N ALA A 147 12.97 -10.36 -0.86
CA ALA A 147 13.68 -11.62 -1.03
C ALA A 147 14.17 -12.20 0.31
N ASN A 148 14.74 -11.37 1.20
CA ASN A 148 15.19 -11.82 2.53
C ASN A 148 14.06 -12.19 3.49
N ARG A 149 12.83 -11.72 3.24
CA ARG A 149 11.64 -12.15 3.98
C ARG A 149 11.08 -13.47 3.49
N GLY A 150 11.51 -13.92 2.30
CA GLY A 150 10.91 -15.06 1.59
C GLY A 150 9.61 -14.70 0.89
N ASP A 151 9.35 -13.41 0.63
CA ASP A 151 8.12 -12.93 -0.01
C ASP A 151 8.21 -13.09 -1.55
N HIS A 152 7.08 -13.33 -2.19
CA HIS A 152 6.90 -13.30 -3.64
C HIS A 152 6.53 -11.89 -4.10
N ALA A 153 7.52 -11.04 -4.36
CA ALA A 153 7.29 -9.65 -4.77
C ALA A 153 7.78 -9.35 -6.19
N LEU A 154 6.90 -8.79 -7.03
CA LEU A 154 7.28 -8.14 -8.28
C LEU A 154 7.55 -6.67 -8.02
N ILE A 155 8.81 -6.24 -8.12
CA ILE A 155 9.18 -4.82 -8.04
C ILE A 155 9.36 -4.29 -9.46
N PHE A 156 8.63 -3.24 -9.80
CA PHE A 156 8.64 -2.71 -11.16
C PHE A 156 8.70 -1.18 -11.22
N ARG A 157 9.18 -0.71 -12.37
CA ARG A 157 9.29 0.70 -12.73
C ARG A 157 9.07 0.81 -14.24
N GLY A 158 8.08 1.58 -14.65
CA GLY A 158 7.83 1.91 -16.04
C GLY A 158 8.95 2.76 -16.64
N MET A 159 9.14 2.68 -17.96
CA MET A 159 10.27 3.26 -18.69
C MET A 159 10.43 4.78 -18.50
N MET A 160 9.35 5.50 -18.14
CA MET A 160 9.37 6.95 -17.86
C MET A 160 9.35 7.27 -16.35
N GLY A 161 9.68 6.32 -15.49
CA GLY A 161 9.58 6.47 -14.02
C GLY A 161 8.18 6.25 -13.45
N LEU A 162 7.26 5.71 -14.26
CA LEU A 162 5.92 5.31 -13.84
C LEU A 162 6.01 4.15 -12.82
N MET A 163 5.11 4.14 -11.84
CA MET A 163 5.01 3.06 -10.84
C MET A 163 3.91 2.06 -11.14
N ASN A 164 3.27 2.15 -12.31
CA ASN A 164 2.03 1.48 -12.63
C ASN A 164 2.14 0.84 -14.00
#